data_AF-A0A9P6E9A7-F1
#
_entry.id   AF-A0A9P6E9A7-F1
#
_cell.length_a   1.000
_cell.length_b   1.000
_cell.length_c   1.000
_cell.angle_alpha   90.00
_cell.angle_beta   90.00
_cell.angle_gamma   90.00
#
_symmetry.space_group_name_H-M   'P 1'
#
loop_
_entity.id
_entity.type
_entity.pdbx_description
1 polymer ?
#
loop_
_entity_poly.entity_id
_entity_poly.type
_entity_poly.pdbx_seq_one_letter_code
_entity_poly.pdbx_strand_id
1 'polypeptide(L)'
;MESQIELNQYVCPVKDCVATIDVILKSSNGKLIGSHQAGLNQYSDAFPAVGFEVTEPVELSETADVLQLMLYFMHHVRQPELKNLDFKVLAGLAEAAEKYSIFTAMDLCKIHMELAVDKHPIEVF
;
A
#
# COMPACT_ATOMS: atom_id res chain seq x y z
N MET A 1 13.59 20.98 -19.14
CA MET A 1 14.67 20.39 -18.35
C MET A 1 13.98 19.39 -17.44
N GLU A 2 13.86 18.14 -17.90
CA GLU A 2 13.20 17.07 -17.14
C GLU A 2 14.05 16.80 -15.89
N SER A 3 13.48 17.07 -14.73
CA SER A 3 14.11 16.72 -13.46
C SER A 3 14.08 15.21 -13.33
N GLN A 4 15.23 14.55 -13.50
CA GLN A 4 15.36 13.14 -13.18
C GLN A 4 15.08 12.94 -11.69
N ILE A 5 14.18 12.02 -11.35
CA ILE A 5 13.86 11.69 -9.96
C ILE A 5 15.03 10.89 -9.39
N GLU A 6 15.74 11.46 -8.41
CA GLU A 6 16.72 10.72 -7.63
C GLU A 6 15.98 9.77 -6.67
N LEU A 7 15.98 8.47 -6.99
CA LEU A 7 15.26 7.45 -6.22
C LEU A 7 15.84 7.19 -4.83
N ASN A 8 17.14 7.44 -4.64
CA ASN A 8 17.86 7.15 -3.40
C ASN A 8 17.42 7.98 -2.18
N GLN A 9 16.57 9.01 -2.37
CA GLN A 9 16.04 9.82 -1.27
C GLN A 9 14.74 9.25 -0.67
N TYR A 10 14.09 8.31 -1.36
CA TYR A 10 12.83 7.73 -0.91
C TYR A 10 13.08 6.43 -0.14
N VAL A 11 12.13 6.07 0.71
CA VAL A 11 12.28 4.95 1.64
C VAL A 11 11.12 3.99 1.46
N CYS A 12 11.43 2.69 1.44
CA CYS A 12 10.44 1.64 1.52
C CYS A 12 9.87 1.57 2.94
N PRO A 13 8.54 1.44 3.12
CA PRO A 13 7.92 1.41 4.46
C PRO A 13 8.30 0.18 5.28
N VAL A 14 8.82 -0.88 4.65
CA VAL A 14 9.28 -2.08 5.36
C VAL A 14 10.70 -1.88 5.85
N LYS A 15 10.86 -1.95 7.18
CA LYS A 15 12.16 -1.82 7.82
C LYS A 15 13.11 -2.92 7.33
N ASP A 16 14.36 -2.54 7.11
CA ASP A 16 15.44 -3.45 6.67
C ASP A 16 15.17 -4.10 5.29
N CYS A 17 14.26 -3.54 4.49
CA CYS A 17 14.11 -3.92 3.09
C CYS A 17 15.38 -3.56 2.30
N VAL A 18 15.95 -4.57 1.63
CA VAL A 18 17.19 -4.44 0.84
C VAL A 18 16.96 -4.39 -0.66
N ALA A 19 15.70 -4.47 -1.09
CA ALA A 19 15.37 -4.39 -2.51
C ALA A 19 15.63 -2.97 -3.04
N THR A 20 16.06 -2.87 -4.29
CA THR A 20 16.25 -1.57 -4.96
C THR A 20 14.91 -0.90 -5.17
N ILE A 21 14.78 0.36 -4.77
CA ILE A 21 13.60 1.17 -5.09
C ILE A 21 13.64 1.52 -6.57
N ASP A 22 12.61 1.12 -7.31
CA ASP A 22 12.48 1.29 -8.76
C ASP A 22 11.12 1.89 -9.18
N VAL A 23 10.31 2.32 -8.20
CA VAL A 23 9.07 3.07 -8.40
C VAL A 23 8.79 3.96 -7.20
N ILE A 24 8.30 5.19 -7.47
CA ILE A 24 7.85 6.13 -6.45
C ILE A 24 6.33 6.24 -6.55
N LEU A 25 5.66 6.02 -5.43
CA LEU A 25 4.22 6.17 -5.31
C LEU A 25 3.91 7.47 -4.56
N LYS A 26 2.95 8.24 -5.06
CA LYS A 26 2.46 9.47 -4.43
C LYS A 26 1.06 9.23 -3.89
N SER A 27 0.93 9.28 -2.57
CA SER A 27 -0.36 9.22 -1.88
C SER A 27 -1.24 10.45 -2.15
N SER A 28 -2.54 10.33 -1.87
CA SER A 28 -3.51 11.42 -2.04
C SER A 28 -3.27 12.62 -1.11
N ASN A 29 -2.56 12.42 0.00
CA ASN A 29 -2.10 13.51 0.89
C ASN A 29 -0.67 13.98 0.58
N GLY A 30 -0.15 13.66 -0.60
CA GLY A 30 1.06 14.24 -1.18
C GLY A 30 2.38 13.64 -0.68
N LYS A 31 2.36 12.57 0.13
CA LYS A 31 3.59 11.87 0.53
C LYS A 31 4.10 10.97 -0.59
N LEU A 32 5.41 11.03 -0.82
CA LEU A 32 6.14 10.18 -1.76
C LEU A 32 6.74 9.00 -1.00
N ILE A 33 6.52 7.79 -1.49
CA ILE A 33 6.92 6.53 -0.86
C ILE A 33 7.68 5.69 -1.89
N GLY A 34 8.84 5.16 -1.50
CA GLY A 34 9.61 4.25 -2.34
C GLY A 34 9.02 2.85 -2.31
N SER A 35 8.99 2.18 -3.46
CA SER A 35 8.49 0.81 -3.58
C SER A 35 9.26 0.03 -4.67
N HIS A 36 8.78 -1.19 -4.93
CA HIS A 36 9.41 -2.18 -5.80
C HIS A 36 8.38 -2.71 -6.79
N GLN A 37 8.59 -2.51 -8.09
CA GLN A 37 7.71 -3.01 -9.15
C GLN A 37 7.53 -4.53 -9.04
N ALA A 38 8.59 -5.25 -8.67
CA ALA A 38 8.53 -6.69 -8.45
C ALA A 38 7.53 -7.09 -7.35
N GLY A 39 7.48 -6.33 -6.24
CA GLY A 39 6.52 -6.57 -5.16
C GLY A 39 5.09 -6.25 -5.60
N LEU A 40 4.89 -5.10 -6.26
CA LEU A 40 3.57 -4.72 -6.79
C LEU A 40 3.00 -5.80 -7.72
N ASN A 41 3.81 -6.28 -8.67
CA ASN A 41 3.39 -7.29 -9.65
C ASN A 41 3.20 -8.69 -9.05
N GLN A 42 3.88 -9.01 -7.94
CA GLN A 42 3.82 -10.33 -7.32
C GLN A 42 2.60 -10.50 -6.41
N TYR A 43 2.15 -9.42 -5.75
CA TYR A 43 1.12 -9.49 -4.71
C TYR A 43 -0.17 -8.73 -5.05
N SER A 44 -0.28 -8.24 -6.27
CA SER A 44 -1.47 -7.55 -6.76
C SER A 44 -1.70 -7.88 -8.23
N ASP A 45 -2.97 -8.10 -8.57
CA ASP A 45 -3.41 -8.34 -9.95
C ASP A 45 -3.82 -7.04 -10.67
N ALA A 46 -3.74 -5.89 -9.99
CA ALA A 46 -4.24 -4.61 -10.48
C ALA A 46 -3.15 -3.67 -10.99
N PHE A 47 -1.89 -3.89 -10.63
CA PHE A 47 -0.78 -3.11 -11.18
C PHE A 47 -0.37 -3.65 -12.55
N PRO A 48 -0.15 -2.79 -13.56
CA PRO A 48 0.27 -3.24 -14.87
C PRO A 48 1.66 -3.90 -14.80
N ALA A 49 1.77 -5.10 -15.37
CA ALA A 49 3.00 -5.89 -15.40
C ALA A 49 4.17 -5.23 -16.18
N VAL A 50 3.93 -4.10 -16.85
CA VAL A 50 4.87 -3.45 -17.77
C VAL A 50 5.03 -1.97 -17.43
N GLY A 51 6.24 -1.64 -16.96
CA GLY A 51 6.91 -0.36 -17.18
C GLY A 51 6.22 0.86 -16.59
N PHE A 52 6.26 1.01 -15.27
CA PHE A 52 6.28 2.37 -14.74
C PHE A 52 7.55 3.04 -15.27
N GLU A 53 7.39 4.01 -16.17
CA GLU A 53 8.49 4.92 -16.46
C GLU A 53 8.79 5.64 -15.16
N VAL A 54 9.99 5.40 -14.63
CA VAL A 54 10.43 5.92 -13.32
C VAL A 54 10.67 7.45 -13.36
N THR A 55 10.22 8.09 -14.43
CA THR A 55 10.36 9.52 -14.72
C THR A 55 9.39 10.35 -13.88
N GLU A 56 8.26 9.80 -13.45
CA GLU A 56 7.27 10.49 -12.62
C GLU A 56 6.69 9.62 -11.48
N PRO A 57 6.33 10.20 -10.32
CA PRO A 57 5.66 9.46 -9.26
C PRO A 57 4.26 9.03 -9.70
N VAL A 58 3.90 7.78 -9.39
CA VAL A 58 2.56 7.24 -9.66
C VAL A 58 1.59 7.75 -8.61
N GLU A 59 0.61 8.54 -9.00
CA GLU A 59 -0.40 9.07 -8.08
C GLU A 59 -1.45 8.02 -7.75
N LEU A 60 -1.70 7.82 -6.46
CA LEU A 60 -2.67 6.87 -5.92
C LEU A 60 -3.69 7.60 -5.03
N SER A 61 -4.92 7.08 -4.97
CA SER A 61 -6.01 7.69 -4.18
C SER A 61 -5.86 7.48 -2.67
N GLU A 62 -5.03 6.53 -2.28
CA GLU A 62 -4.84 6.10 -0.90
C GLU A 62 -4.01 7.13 -0.14
N THR A 63 -4.33 7.32 1.15
CA THR A 63 -3.51 8.13 2.04
C THR A 63 -2.16 7.46 2.29
N ALA A 64 -1.16 8.22 2.74
CA ALA A 64 0.15 7.67 3.05
C ALA A 64 0.10 6.49 4.04
N ASP A 65 -0.76 6.52 5.05
CA ASP A 65 -0.83 5.46 6.07
C ASP A 65 -1.40 4.16 5.49
N VAL A 66 -2.46 4.27 4.68
CA VAL A 66 -3.05 3.13 3.95
C VAL A 66 -2.03 2.56 2.96
N LEU A 67 -1.39 3.43 2.17
CA LEU A 67 -0.44 3.03 1.15
C LEU A 67 0.78 2.33 1.75
N GLN A 68 1.31 2.79 2.87
CA GLN A 68 2.43 2.13 3.55
C GLN A 68 2.05 0.74 4.08
N LEU A 69 0.86 0.59 4.68
CA LEU A 69 0.37 -0.72 5.14
C LEU A 69 0.17 -1.68 3.96
N MET A 70 -0.46 -1.19 2.90
CA MET A 70 -0.68 -1.95 1.67
C MET A 70 0.63 -2.50 1.10
N LEU A 71 1.66 -1.64 0.99
CA LEU A 71 2.99 -2.03 0.55
C LEU A 71 3.65 -3.05 1.49
N TYR A 72 3.41 -2.94 2.80
CA TYR A 72 3.91 -3.90 3.78
C TYR A 72 3.38 -5.31 3.50
N PHE A 73 2.11 -5.45 3.13
CA PHE A 73 1.50 -6.73 2.75
C PHE A 73 2.07 -7.35 1.45
N MET A 74 2.83 -6.57 0.69
CA MET A 74 3.52 -6.98 -0.54
C MET A 74 4.99 -7.35 -0.33
N HIS A 75 5.38 -7.64 0.91
CA HIS A 75 6.73 -8.08 1.24
C HIS A 75 6.71 -9.45 1.93
N HIS A 76 7.74 -10.26 1.67
CA HIS A 76 8.00 -11.53 2.37
C HIS A 76 8.56 -11.30 3.79
N VAL A 77 7.78 -10.65 4.63
CA VAL A 77 8.11 -10.37 6.04
C VAL A 77 6.94 -10.77 6.94
N ARG A 78 7.15 -10.71 8.25
CA ARG A 78 6.04 -10.86 9.19
C ARG A 78 5.03 -9.74 8.96
N GLN A 79 3.79 -10.12 8.68
CA GLN A 79 2.70 -9.19 8.36
C GLN A 79 2.39 -8.27 9.55
N PRO A 80 1.98 -7.00 9.29
CA PRO A 80 1.72 -6.03 10.34
C PRO A 80 0.46 -6.39 11.14
N GLU A 81 0.43 -6.00 12.40
CA GLU A 81 -0.76 -6.18 13.25
C GLU A 81 -1.80 -5.09 12.98
N LEU A 82 -3.07 -5.48 12.78
CA LEU A 82 -4.17 -4.53 12.51
C LEU A 82 -4.98 -4.14 13.74
N LYS A 83 -4.73 -4.77 14.90
CA LYS A 83 -5.59 -4.72 16.10
C LYS A 83 -5.85 -3.30 16.65
N ASN A 84 -4.92 -2.38 16.48
CA ASN A 84 -4.98 -1.03 17.08
C ASN A 84 -4.95 0.09 16.02
N LEU A 85 -5.27 -0.24 14.76
CA LEU A 85 -5.34 0.78 13.72
C LEU A 85 -6.54 1.70 13.95
N ASP A 86 -6.39 2.96 13.58
CA ASP A 86 -7.54 3.85 13.41
C ASP A 86 -8.49 3.23 12.38
N PHE A 87 -9.80 3.28 12.65
CA PHE A 87 -10.79 2.63 11.80
C PHE A 87 -10.74 3.14 10.36
N LYS A 88 -10.45 4.43 10.12
CA LYS A 88 -10.35 4.97 8.76
C LYS A 88 -9.17 4.37 8.00
N VAL A 89 -8.08 4.07 8.70
CA VAL A 89 -6.91 3.40 8.12
C VAL A 89 -7.24 1.93 7.82
N LEU A 90 -7.93 1.24 8.72
CA LEU A 90 -8.39 -0.13 8.50
C LEU A 90 -9.36 -0.23 7.30
N ALA A 91 -10.37 0.64 7.25
CA ALA A 91 -11.33 0.69 6.16
C ALA A 91 -10.64 1.02 4.83
N GLY A 92 -9.76 2.03 4.81
CA GLY A 92 -8.97 2.36 3.62
C GLY A 92 -8.04 1.23 3.17
N LEU A 93 -7.46 0.48 4.11
CA LEU A 93 -6.68 -0.72 3.78
C LEU A 93 -7.56 -1.82 3.19
N ALA A 94 -8.76 -2.04 3.73
CA ALA A 94 -9.70 -3.03 3.21
C ALA A 94 -10.12 -2.69 1.76
N GLU A 95 -10.49 -1.43 1.52
CA GLU A 95 -10.81 -0.93 0.17
C GLU A 95 -9.62 -1.08 -0.79
N ALA A 96 -8.41 -0.72 -0.36
CA ALA A 96 -7.19 -0.87 -1.16
C ALA A 96 -6.87 -2.35 -1.42
N ALA A 97 -7.03 -3.23 -0.44
CA ALA A 97 -6.78 -4.66 -0.59
C ALA A 97 -7.69 -5.29 -1.65
N GLU A 98 -8.97 -4.92 -1.67
CA GLU A 98 -9.92 -5.35 -2.71
C GLU A 98 -9.58 -4.73 -4.08
N LYS A 99 -9.42 -3.40 -4.12
CA LYS A 99 -9.11 -2.63 -5.33
C LYS A 99 -7.86 -3.15 -6.05
N TYR A 100 -6.84 -3.51 -5.29
CA TYR A 100 -5.58 -4.00 -5.81
C TYR A 100 -5.46 -5.53 -5.76
N SER A 101 -6.49 -6.25 -5.33
CA SER A 101 -6.48 -7.72 -5.20
C SER A 101 -5.28 -8.24 -4.40
N ILE A 102 -5.04 -7.66 -3.22
CA ILE A 102 -3.96 -8.01 -2.30
C ILE A 102 -4.46 -9.12 -1.38
N PHE A 103 -4.49 -10.33 -1.89
CA PHE A 103 -5.08 -11.49 -1.21
C PHE A 103 -4.55 -11.72 0.22
N THR A 104 -3.28 -11.39 0.48
CA THR A 104 -2.66 -11.51 1.80
C THR A 104 -3.25 -10.56 2.85
N ALA A 105 -3.85 -9.45 2.42
CA ALA A 105 -4.47 -8.46 3.29
C ALA A 105 -6.00 -8.63 3.38
N MET A 106 -6.66 -9.10 2.32
CA MET A 106 -8.12 -9.16 2.21
C MET A 106 -8.78 -9.91 3.38
N ASP A 107 -8.36 -11.14 3.66
CA ASP A 107 -8.96 -11.95 4.73
C ASP A 107 -8.73 -11.35 6.12
N LEU A 108 -7.54 -10.77 6.36
CA LEU A 108 -7.24 -10.10 7.62
C LEU A 108 -8.08 -8.83 7.79
N CYS A 109 -8.21 -8.04 6.72
CA CYS A 109 -9.06 -6.85 6.73
C CYS A 109 -10.52 -7.22 7.01
N LYS A 110 -11.04 -8.26 6.36
CA LYS A 110 -12.40 -8.75 6.59
C LYS A 110 -12.65 -9.09 8.06
N ILE A 111 -11.78 -9.90 8.67
CA ILE A 111 -11.91 -10.26 10.10
C ILE A 111 -11.93 -9.01 10.98
N HIS A 112 -11.03 -8.06 10.72
CA HIS A 112 -10.95 -6.84 11.53
C HIS A 112 -12.12 -5.88 11.30
N MET A 113 -12.69 -5.83 10.08
CA MET A 113 -13.90 -5.07 9.77
C MET A 113 -15.13 -5.68 10.44
N GLU A 114 -15.27 -7.01 10.43
CA GLU A 114 -16.35 -7.72 11.15
C GLU A 114 -16.31 -7.43 12.66
N LEU A 115 -15.12 -7.40 13.27
CA LEU A 115 -14.95 -7.02 14.67
C LEU A 115 -15.27 -5.55 14.97
N ALA A 116 -15.34 -4.70 13.95
CA ALA A 116 -15.65 -3.27 14.08
C ALA A 116 -17.14 -2.94 13.89
N VAL A 117 -17.97 -3.90 13.44
CA VAL A 117 -19.41 -3.72 13.14
C VAL A 117 -20.17 -3.00 14.24
N ASP A 118 -19.97 -3.40 15.50
CA ASP A 118 -20.72 -2.81 16.63
C ASP A 118 -20.47 -1.31 16.81
N LYS A 119 -19.31 -0.82 16.35
CA LYS A 119 -18.89 0.59 16.45
C LYS A 119 -19.05 1.35 15.14
N HIS A 120 -18.97 0.67 13.99
CA HIS A 120 -18.96 1.24 12.65
C HIS A 120 -19.90 0.46 11.70
N PRO A 121 -21.20 0.38 12.00
CA PRO A 121 -22.11 -0.51 11.27
C PRO A 121 -22.41 -0.06 9.84
N ILE A 122 -22.27 1.23 9.52
CA ILE A 122 -22.58 1.76 8.18
C ILE A 122 -21.42 1.47 7.23
N GLU A 123 -20.20 1.69 7.68
CA GLU A 123 -18.99 1.53 6.88
C GLU A 123 -18.62 0.06 6.62
N VAL A 124 -19.15 -0.87 7.42
CA VAL A 124 -18.92 -2.32 7.26
C VAL A 124 -20.01 -3.01 6.43
N PHE A 125 -21.16 -2.36 6.19
CA PHE A 125 -22.30 -2.95 5.47
C PHE A 125 -22.17 -2.92 3.94
#